data_AF-A0A0A9XG12-F1
#
_entry.id   AF-A0A0A9XG12-F1
#
_cell.length_a   1.000
_cell.length_b   1.000
_cell.length_c   1.000
_cell.angle_alpha   90.00
_cell.angle_beta   90.00
_cell.angle_gamma   90.00
#
_symmetry.space_group_name_H-M   'P 1'
#
loop_
_entity.id
_entity.type
_entity.pdbx_description
1 polymer ?
#
loop_
_entity_poly.entity_id
_entity_poly.type
_entity_poly.pdbx_seq_one_letter_code
_entity_poly.pdbx_strand_id
1 'polypeptide(L)'
;LWHGTTDGRPLKNSREVKASTSWLCEDDGKVPTWRTLAAVRTHCGAIPTRTRIMRGREGDKRCRRGCNERETPNHVVQVCPVTRRARCRRHNSVCMLFETYARKKGWTTLKEPRVTLEDRSLVPDLVVVKD
;
A
#
# COMPACT_ATOMS: atom_id res chain seq x y z
N LEU A 1 5.90 -9.68 -20.65
CA LEU A 1 5.30 -8.42 -20.16
C LEU A 1 5.69 -8.15 -18.71
N TRP A 2 5.90 -6.89 -18.30
CA TRP A 2 6.48 -6.48 -17.00
C TRP A 2 5.81 -7.09 -15.76
N HIS A 3 4.51 -7.31 -15.77
CA HIS A 3 3.76 -7.98 -14.68
C HIS A 3 4.13 -9.47 -14.47
N GLY A 4 4.94 -10.07 -15.34
CA GLY A 4 5.53 -11.39 -15.10
C GLY A 4 6.81 -11.37 -14.26
N THR A 5 7.35 -10.18 -13.95
CA THR A 5 8.63 -10.02 -13.26
C THR A 5 8.48 -9.77 -11.77
N THR A 6 9.56 -9.92 -11.00
CA THR A 6 9.57 -9.70 -9.54
C THR A 6 9.01 -8.33 -9.11
N ASP A 7 9.28 -7.27 -9.87
CA ASP A 7 8.81 -5.92 -9.50
C ASP A 7 7.35 -5.68 -9.92
N GLY A 8 6.93 -6.24 -11.05
CA GLY A 8 5.61 -5.98 -11.63
C GLY A 8 4.52 -6.98 -11.22
N ARG A 9 4.88 -8.19 -10.78
CA ARG A 9 3.92 -9.26 -10.44
C ARG A 9 2.89 -8.86 -9.37
N PRO A 10 3.26 -8.18 -8.27
CA PRO A 10 2.30 -7.72 -7.26
C PRO A 10 1.29 -6.67 -7.78
N LEU A 11 1.59 -6.03 -8.92
CA LEU A 11 0.80 -4.96 -9.51
C LEU A 11 -0.05 -5.46 -10.69
N LYS A 12 -0.11 -6.77 -10.94
CA LYS A 12 -0.79 -7.33 -12.11
C LYS A 12 -2.24 -6.83 -12.25
N ASN A 13 -2.92 -6.66 -11.12
CA ASN A 13 -4.32 -6.27 -11.07
C ASN A 13 -4.50 -4.77 -10.74
N SER A 14 -3.43 -3.98 -10.59
CA SER A 14 -3.58 -2.55 -10.23
C SER A 14 -4.34 -1.76 -11.29
N ARG A 15 -4.25 -2.20 -12.56
CA ARG A 15 -4.95 -1.60 -13.69
C ARG A 15 -6.47 -1.81 -13.65
N GLU A 16 -6.95 -2.79 -12.88
CA GLU A 16 -8.39 -3.04 -12.71
C GLU A 16 -9.05 -1.92 -11.89
N VAL A 17 -8.27 -1.22 -11.05
CA VAL A 17 -8.74 -0.12 -10.21
C VAL A 17 -8.11 1.19 -10.69
N LYS A 18 -8.66 1.79 -11.75
CA LYS A 18 -8.12 3.03 -12.37
C LYS A 18 -7.84 4.15 -11.36
N ALA A 19 -8.73 4.33 -10.38
CA ALA A 19 -8.58 5.34 -9.33
C ALA A 19 -7.31 5.14 -8.47
N SER A 20 -6.80 3.91 -8.35
CA SER A 20 -5.57 3.63 -7.59
C SER A 20 -4.29 4.08 -8.29
N THR A 21 -4.37 4.34 -9.60
CA THR A 21 -3.23 4.72 -10.45
C THR A 21 -3.38 6.09 -11.10
N SER A 22 -4.52 6.78 -10.99
CA SER A 22 -4.79 8.05 -11.69
C SER A 22 -3.80 9.15 -11.28
N TRP A 23 -3.41 9.18 -10.01
CA TRP A 23 -2.41 10.12 -9.47
C TRP A 23 -1.04 10.06 -10.17
N LEU A 24 -0.72 8.99 -10.92
CA LEU A 24 0.50 8.92 -11.72
C LEU A 24 0.49 9.87 -12.93
N CYS A 25 -0.70 10.20 -13.44
CA CYS A 25 -0.92 11.05 -14.60
C CYS A 25 -1.55 12.40 -14.24
N GLU A 26 -2.11 12.52 -13.03
CA GLU A 26 -2.87 13.67 -12.54
C GLU A 26 -2.15 14.31 -11.33
N ASP A 27 -0.87 14.63 -11.45
CA ASP A 27 -0.15 15.37 -10.40
C ASP A 27 -0.66 16.82 -10.35
N ASP A 28 -1.21 17.22 -9.21
CA ASP A 28 -1.74 18.57 -8.98
C ASP A 28 -0.66 19.59 -8.61
N GLY A 29 0.62 19.15 -8.54
CA GLY A 29 1.77 19.99 -8.27
C GLY A 29 1.87 20.49 -6.82
N LYS A 30 0.94 20.11 -5.94
CA LYS A 30 0.95 20.53 -4.53
C LYS A 30 1.87 19.68 -3.67
N VAL A 31 2.17 18.47 -4.13
CA VAL A 31 3.08 17.56 -3.45
C VAL A 31 4.51 17.85 -3.93
N PRO A 32 5.48 18.04 -3.01
CA PRO A 32 6.87 18.24 -3.40
C PRO A 32 7.37 17.13 -4.33
N THR A 33 8.03 17.49 -5.43
CA THR A 33 8.45 16.57 -6.51
C THR A 33 9.19 15.33 -6.01
N TRP A 34 10.05 15.47 -4.99
CA TRP A 34 10.78 14.34 -4.43
C TRP A 34 9.86 13.29 -3.79
N ARG A 35 8.72 13.70 -3.22
CA ARG A 35 7.71 12.78 -2.67
C ARG A 35 6.97 12.07 -3.79
N THR A 36 6.57 12.79 -4.83
CA THR A 36 5.95 12.17 -6.03
C THR A 36 6.90 11.12 -6.62
N LEU A 37 8.18 11.46 -6.80
CA LEU A 37 9.19 10.53 -7.30
C LEU A 37 9.37 9.30 -6.39
N ALA A 38 9.37 9.50 -5.07
CA ALA A 38 9.45 8.39 -4.11
C ALA A 38 8.20 7.49 -4.17
N ALA A 39 7.02 8.07 -4.35
CA ALA A 39 5.76 7.34 -4.51
C ALA A 39 5.77 6.53 -5.82
N VAL A 40 6.19 7.13 -6.94
CA VAL A 40 6.32 6.44 -8.24
C VAL A 40 7.30 5.27 -8.13
N ARG A 41 8.49 5.49 -7.54
CA ARG A 41 9.48 4.41 -7.31
C ARG A 41 8.92 3.29 -6.45
N THR A 42 8.12 3.61 -5.45
CA THR A 42 7.44 2.60 -4.61
C THR A 42 6.40 1.85 -5.40
N HIS A 43 5.58 2.57 -6.18
CA HIS A 43 4.52 2.00 -7.01
C HIS A 43 5.09 1.01 -8.03
N CYS A 44 6.10 1.38 -8.80
CA CYS A 44 6.67 0.52 -9.85
C CYS A 44 7.71 -0.51 -9.33
N GLY A 45 7.81 -0.71 -8.01
CA GLY A 45 8.77 -1.67 -7.44
C GLY A 45 10.24 -1.29 -7.66
N ALA A 46 10.54 -0.01 -7.86
CA ALA A 46 11.88 0.52 -8.11
C ALA A 46 12.67 0.90 -6.85
N ILE A 47 12.15 0.61 -5.66
CA ILE A 47 12.87 0.84 -4.41
C ILE A 47 14.10 -0.10 -4.28
N PRO A 48 15.21 0.37 -3.67
CA PRO A 48 16.50 -0.32 -3.64
C PRO A 48 16.53 -1.53 -2.68
N THR A 49 15.73 -2.54 -2.98
CA THR A 49 15.69 -3.83 -2.27
C THR A 49 16.84 -4.72 -2.71
N ARG A 50 17.29 -5.64 -1.85
CA ARG A 50 18.39 -6.58 -2.17
C ARG A 50 18.07 -7.43 -3.39
N THR A 51 16.83 -7.87 -3.57
CA THR A 51 16.44 -8.61 -4.78
C THR A 51 16.62 -7.79 -6.05
N ARG A 52 16.43 -6.46 -5.99
CA ARG A 52 16.64 -5.56 -7.13
C ARG A 52 18.12 -5.24 -7.34
N ILE A 53 18.86 -4.93 -6.28
CA ILE A 53 20.29 -4.57 -6.35
C ILE A 53 21.15 -5.76 -6.77
N MET A 54 20.80 -6.98 -6.32
CA MET A 54 21.50 -8.22 -6.67
C MET A 54 21.01 -8.86 -7.98
N ARG A 55 20.41 -8.07 -8.87
CA ARG A 55 20.08 -8.57 -10.21
C ARG A 55 21.35 -8.76 -11.02
N GLY A 56 21.45 -9.91 -11.70
CA GLY A 56 22.66 -10.29 -12.44
C GLY A 56 23.88 -10.51 -11.55
N ARG A 57 23.70 -10.61 -10.23
CA ARG A 57 24.77 -10.82 -9.26
C ARG A 57 24.40 -11.94 -8.30
N GLU A 58 25.43 -12.63 -7.83
CA GLU A 58 25.31 -13.52 -6.68
C GLU A 58 25.30 -12.72 -5.38
N GLY A 59 24.68 -13.27 -4.34
CA GLY A 59 24.63 -12.64 -3.02
C GLY A 59 23.30 -12.80 -2.30
N ASP A 60 23.27 -12.33 -1.05
CA ASP A 60 22.12 -12.47 -0.16
C ASP A 60 20.95 -11.57 -0.60
N LYS A 61 19.82 -12.20 -0.91
CA LYS A 61 18.56 -11.54 -1.30
C LYS A 61 17.53 -11.55 -0.16
N ARG A 62 17.88 -12.02 1.04
CA ARG A 62 17.00 -12.03 2.21
C ARG A 62 16.84 -10.63 2.81
N CYS A 63 15.73 -10.42 3.49
CA CYS A 63 15.35 -9.22 4.21
C CYS A 63 16.47 -8.74 5.14
N ARG A 64 17.01 -7.55 4.86
CA ARG A 64 18.11 -6.93 5.62
C ARG A 64 17.77 -6.61 7.07
N ARG A 65 16.47 -6.67 7.40
CA ARG A 65 15.95 -6.45 8.75
C ARG A 65 15.82 -7.74 9.55
N GLY A 66 16.35 -8.86 9.06
CA GLY A 66 16.47 -10.12 9.80
C GLY A 66 15.27 -11.05 9.70
N CYS A 67 14.29 -10.74 8.85
CA CYS A 67 13.21 -11.67 8.56
C CYS A 67 13.65 -12.70 7.49
N ASN A 68 13.20 -13.95 7.59
CA ASN A 68 13.67 -15.05 6.71
C ASN A 68 13.09 -15.01 5.28
N GLU A 69 12.50 -13.89 4.89
CA GLU A 69 11.86 -13.71 3.58
C GLU A 69 12.79 -13.04 2.57
N ARG A 70 12.51 -13.25 1.28
CA ARG A 70 13.21 -12.53 0.21
C ARG A 70 12.85 -11.04 0.23
N GLU A 71 13.86 -10.17 0.21
CA GLU A 71 13.67 -8.72 0.24
C GLU A 71 13.21 -8.22 -1.13
N THR A 72 11.91 -8.22 -1.34
CA THR A 72 11.24 -7.63 -2.50
C THR A 72 10.51 -6.35 -2.10
N PRO A 73 10.14 -5.47 -3.06
CA PRO A 73 9.36 -4.28 -2.73
C PRO A 73 8.04 -4.61 -2.04
N ASN A 74 7.32 -5.63 -2.55
CA ASN A 74 6.08 -6.12 -1.94
C ASN A 74 6.31 -6.60 -0.51
N HIS A 75 7.38 -7.37 -0.28
CA HIS A 75 7.71 -7.82 1.05
C HIS A 75 7.91 -6.64 2.01
N VAL A 76 8.77 -5.67 1.67
CA VAL A 76 9.09 -4.55 2.57
C VAL A 76 7.87 -3.67 2.86
N VAL A 77 7.04 -3.39 1.85
CA VAL A 77 5.93 -2.44 1.96
C VAL A 77 4.67 -3.09 2.54
N GLN A 78 4.37 -4.35 2.18
CA GLN A 78 3.08 -4.98 2.45
C GLN A 78 3.15 -6.11 3.49
N VAL A 79 4.24 -6.89 3.53
CA VAL A 79 4.26 -8.16 4.29
C VAL A 79 5.13 -8.09 5.54
N CYS A 80 6.30 -7.44 5.45
CA CYS A 80 7.38 -7.56 6.43
C CYS A 80 6.89 -7.29 7.87
N PRO A 81 7.19 -8.18 8.83
CA PRO A 81 6.78 -8.01 10.23
C PRO A 81 7.48 -6.81 10.87
N VAL A 82 8.72 -6.53 10.46
CA VAL A 82 9.49 -5.39 10.97
C VAL A 82 8.86 -4.05 10.58
N THR A 83 8.23 -3.97 9.40
CA THR A 83 7.52 -2.76 8.95
C THR A 83 6.03 -2.76 9.31
N ARG A 84 5.53 -3.77 10.03
CA ARG A 84 4.11 -3.89 10.40
C ARG A 84 3.56 -2.62 11.06
N ARG A 85 4.25 -2.08 12.06
CA ARG A 85 3.80 -0.86 12.77
C ARG A 85 3.69 0.34 11.81
N ALA A 86 4.65 0.51 10.90
CA ALA A 86 4.61 1.57 9.91
C ALA A 86 3.49 1.35 8.88
N ARG A 87 3.23 0.10 8.49
CA ARG A 87 2.10 -0.27 7.63
C ARG A 87 0.75 0.04 8.29
N CYS A 88 0.55 -0.37 9.55
CA CYS A 88 -0.64 -0.02 10.34
C CYS A 88 -0.81 1.49 10.47
N ARG A 89 0.27 2.24 10.76
CA ARG A 89 0.20 3.71 10.81
C ARG A 89 -0.26 4.32 9.50
N ARG A 90 0.30 3.89 8.35
CA ARG A 90 -0.14 4.37 7.03
C ARG A 90 -1.60 4.05 6.76
N HIS A 91 -2.02 2.83 7.08
CA HIS A 91 -3.40 2.38 6.97
C HIS A 91 -4.34 3.28 7.80
N ASN A 92 -4.04 3.48 9.08
CA ASN A 92 -4.84 4.33 9.98
C ASN A 92 -4.88 5.79 9.49
N SER A 93 -3.78 6.32 8.95
CA SER A 93 -3.76 7.67 8.37
C SER A 93 -4.73 7.82 7.19
N VAL A 94 -4.85 6.79 6.34
CA VAL A 94 -5.83 6.79 5.23
C VAL A 94 -7.26 6.72 5.76
N CYS A 95 -7.53 5.86 6.74
CA CYS A 95 -8.86 5.77 7.36
C CYS A 95 -9.27 7.09 8.03
N MET A 96 -8.35 7.75 8.76
CA MET A 96 -8.61 9.07 9.37
C MET A 96 -8.86 10.16 8.32
N LEU A 97 -8.14 10.11 7.19
CA LEU A 97 -8.37 11.05 6.09
C LEU A 97 -9.80 10.92 5.56
N PHE A 98 -10.23 9.70 5.23
CA PHE A 98 -11.57 9.44 4.73
C PHE A 98 -12.67 9.74 5.75
N GLU A 99 -12.46 9.36 7.01
CA GLU A 99 -13.34 9.72 8.12
C GLU A 99 -13.54 11.24 8.20
N THR A 100 -12.45 12.01 8.13
CA THR A 100 -12.50 13.47 8.21
C THR A 100 -13.31 14.06 7.05
N TYR A 101 -13.10 13.58 5.82
CA TYR A 101 -13.87 14.05 4.66
C TYR A 101 -15.35 13.68 4.72
N ALA A 102 -15.67 12.45 5.16
CA ALA A 102 -17.05 12.00 5.31
C ALA A 102 -17.80 12.82 6.36
N ARG A 103 -17.21 13.04 7.53
CA ARG A 103 -17.80 13.88 8.59
C ARG A 103 -18.00 15.32 8.14
N LYS A 104 -17.07 15.90 7.37
CA LYS A 104 -17.23 17.24 6.78
C LYS A 104 -18.42 17.34 5.81
N LYS A 105 -18.84 16.21 5.22
CA LYS A 105 -20.04 16.12 4.38
C LYS A 105 -21.32 15.81 5.17
N GLY A 106 -21.26 15.75 6.50
CA GLY A 106 -22.39 15.40 7.35
C GLY A 106 -22.67 13.89 7.45
N TRP A 107 -21.79 13.03 6.95
CA TRP A 107 -21.99 11.58 6.99
C TRP A 107 -21.52 10.96 8.31
N THR A 108 -22.15 9.85 8.69
CA THR A 108 -21.77 9.08 9.88
C THR A 108 -20.65 8.09 9.53
N THR A 109 -19.70 7.92 10.45
CA THR A 109 -18.52 7.06 10.25
C THR A 109 -18.30 6.12 11.42
N LEU A 110 -18.08 4.83 11.14
CA LEU A 110 -17.73 3.81 12.12
C LEU A 110 -16.35 3.24 11.79
N LYS A 111 -15.40 3.25 12.74
CA LYS A 111 -14.05 2.71 12.58
C LYS A 111 -13.93 1.32 13.16
N GLU A 112 -13.34 0.40 12.39
CA GLU A 112 -13.18 -1.00 12.76
C GLU A 112 -14.44 -1.64 13.40
N PRO A 113 -15.68 -1.37 12.91
CA PRO A 113 -16.86 -1.94 13.55
C PRO A 113 -16.85 -3.45 13.38
N ARG A 114 -17.16 -4.18 14.45
CA ARG A 114 -17.40 -5.61 14.34
C ARG A 114 -18.84 -5.82 13.87
N VAL A 115 -19.00 -6.35 12.66
CA VAL A 115 -20.29 -6.70 12.07
C VAL A 115 -20.42 -8.22 12.08
N THR A 116 -21.43 -8.74 12.76
CA THR A 116 -21.74 -10.17 12.76
C THR A 116 -22.83 -10.42 11.74
N LEU A 117 -22.52 -11.20 10.71
CA LEU A 117 -23.45 -11.67 9.69
C LEU A 117 -23.57 -13.18 9.86
N GLU A 118 -24.73 -13.67 10.30
CA GLU A 118 -25.03 -15.10 10.46
C GLU A 118 -23.86 -15.90 11.10
N ASP A 119 -23.04 -16.56 10.28
CA ASP A 119 -21.91 -17.42 10.64
C ASP A 119 -20.53 -16.72 10.67
N ARG A 120 -20.44 -15.44 10.30
CA ARG A 120 -19.16 -14.72 10.11
C ARG A 120 -19.13 -13.36 10.82
N SER A 121 -17.99 -13.06 11.42
CA SER A 121 -17.67 -11.69 11.87
C SER A 121 -16.76 -11.00 10.85
N LEU A 122 -17.21 -9.85 10.36
CA LEU A 122 -16.42 -8.94 9.54
C LEU A 122 -15.96 -7.77 10.39
N VAL A 123 -14.74 -7.29 10.13
CA VAL A 123 -14.19 -6.07 10.74
C VAL A 123 -13.67 -5.21 9.60
N PRO A 124 -14.56 -4.47 8.89
CA PRO A 124 -14.13 -3.48 7.91
C PRO A 124 -13.34 -2.36 8.60
N ASP A 125 -12.37 -1.76 7.91
CA ASP A 125 -11.53 -0.71 8.50
C ASP A 125 -12.33 0.59 8.78
N LEU A 126 -13.23 0.94 7.87
CA LEU A 126 -14.09 2.12 7.95
C LEU A 126 -15.43 1.85 7.25
N VAL A 127 -16.54 2.12 7.93
CA VAL A 127 -17.89 2.15 7.35
C VAL A 127 -18.36 3.59 7.33
N VAL A 128 -18.87 4.03 6.18
CA VAL A 128 -19.39 5.38 5.97
C VAL A 128 -20.87 5.26 5.61
N VAL A 129 -21.72 5.87 6.42
CA VAL A 129 -23.17 5.89 6.24
C VAL A 129 -23.58 7.29 5.81
N LYS A 130 -24.15 7.37 4.61
CA LYS A 130 -24.77 8.59 4.09
C LYS A 130 -26.27 8.51 4.40
N ASP A 131 -26.82 9.57 4.97
CA ASP A 131 -28.26 9.75 5.15
C ASP A 131 -28.99 9.87 3.79
#